data_AF-A0A1F9DVK2-F1
#
_entry.id   AF-A0A1F9DVK2-F1
#
_cell.length_a   1.000
_cell.length_b   1.000
_cell.length_c   1.000
_cell.angle_alpha   90.00
_cell.angle_beta   90.00
_cell.angle_gamma   90.00
#
_symmetry.space_group_name_H-M   'P 1'
#
loop_
_entity.id
_entity.type
_entity.pdbx_description
1 polymer ?
#
loop_
_entity_poly.entity_id
_entity_poly.type
_entity_poly.pdbx_seq_one_letter_code
_entity_poly.pdbx_strand_id
1 'polypeptide(L)'
;MGFISDRIGRKPTLGLNLALQVFSWFWIMGTSSNWMLIIFAAVFGFSYGGVSSVFPSIVGDYFGRLKAASVIGAIFTLAGTSAAIGPFLGGYIYDLTHGYRLAFLLGALTNLIALLLIFFSNPPRKKGI
;
A
#
# COMPACT_ATOMS: atom_id res chain seq x y z
N MET A 1 -0.93 -12.20 9.43
CA MET A 1 -0.21 -12.01 8.15
C MET A 1 1.28 -12.36 8.24
N GLY A 2 2.01 -12.05 9.33
CA GLY A 2 3.42 -12.45 9.49
C GLY A 2 3.69 -13.96 9.31
N PHE A 3 2.85 -14.81 9.90
CA PHE A 3 2.97 -16.28 9.79
C PHE A 3 2.71 -16.84 8.37
N ILE A 4 1.90 -16.15 7.56
CA ILE A 4 1.61 -16.51 6.16
C ILE A 4 2.75 -16.00 5.24
N SER A 5 3.27 -14.80 5.53
CA SER A 5 4.43 -14.22 4.85
C SER A 5 5.69 -15.09 4.97
N ASP A 6 5.85 -15.78 6.10
CA ASP A 6 6.99 -16.66 6.33
C ASP A 6 6.90 -17.99 5.57
N ARG A 7 5.70 -18.42 5.13
CA ARG A 7 5.53 -19.65 4.33
C ARG A 7 5.43 -19.41 2.82
N ILE A 8 4.83 -18.31 2.38
CA ILE A 8 4.58 -18.03 0.95
C ILE A 8 5.69 -17.15 0.34
N GLY A 9 6.45 -16.46 1.18
CA GLY A 9 7.48 -15.51 0.77
C GLY A 9 6.97 -14.06 0.77
N ARG A 10 7.89 -13.14 1.02
CA ARG A 10 7.59 -11.73 1.28
C ARG A 10 7.03 -11.01 0.04
N LYS A 11 7.59 -11.28 -1.15
CA LYS A 11 7.17 -10.68 -2.43
C LYS A 11 5.73 -11.04 -2.85
N PRO A 12 5.32 -12.33 -2.92
CA PRO A 12 3.94 -12.68 -3.27
C PRO A 12 2.92 -12.22 -2.22
N THR A 13 3.29 -12.21 -0.94
CA THR A 13 2.43 -11.67 0.13
C THR A 13 2.18 -10.18 -0.05
N LEU A 14 3.22 -9.40 -0.37
CA LEU A 14 3.08 -7.97 -0.66
C LEU A 14 2.24 -7.72 -1.93
N GLY A 15 2.47 -8.51 -2.98
CA GLY A 15 1.70 -8.45 -4.23
C GLY A 15 0.20 -8.73 -4.02
N LEU A 16 -0.15 -9.75 -3.25
CA LEU A 16 -1.55 -10.07 -2.93
C LEU A 16 -2.24 -8.93 -2.16
N ASN A 17 -1.58 -8.35 -1.15
CA ASN A 17 -2.14 -7.24 -0.38
C ASN A 17 -2.30 -5.96 -1.21
N LEU A 18 -1.37 -5.69 -2.15
CA LEU A 18 -1.50 -4.56 -3.07
C LEU A 18 -2.61 -4.79 -4.10
N ALA A 19 -2.74 -5.99 -4.64
CA ALA A 19 -3.85 -6.34 -5.53
C ALA A 19 -5.21 -6.16 -4.85
N LEU A 20 -5.33 -6.59 -3.59
CA LEU A 20 -6.54 -6.36 -2.79
C LEU A 20 -6.82 -4.87 -2.52
N GLN A 21 -5.78 -4.05 -2.28
CA GLN A 21 -5.95 -2.60 -2.14
C GLN A 21 -6.43 -1.95 -3.45
N VAL A 22 -5.85 -2.33 -4.60
CA VAL A 22 -6.30 -1.84 -5.92
C VAL A 22 -7.78 -2.19 -6.12
N PHE A 23 -8.16 -3.44 -5.87
CA PHE A 23 -9.55 -3.88 -5.95
C PHE A 23 -10.47 -3.07 -5.02
N SER A 24 -10.04 -2.81 -3.79
CA SER A 24 -10.79 -2.02 -2.81
C SER A 24 -11.04 -0.59 -3.30
N TRP A 25 -10.03 0.05 -3.91
CA TRP A 25 -10.18 1.38 -4.48
C TRP A 25 -11.16 1.44 -5.66
N PHE A 26 -11.20 0.41 -6.51
CA PHE A 26 -12.22 0.33 -7.56
C PHE A 26 -13.61 0.06 -6.99
N TRP A 27 -13.73 -0.77 -5.95
CA TRP A 27 -15.00 -1.07 -5.28
C TRP A 27 -15.66 0.19 -4.73
N ILE A 28 -14.91 1.05 -4.04
CA ILE A 28 -15.48 2.23 -3.39
C ILE A 28 -16.03 3.26 -4.40
N MET A 29 -15.54 3.28 -5.65
CA MET A 29 -16.05 4.18 -6.69
C MET A 29 -17.48 3.84 -7.14
N GLY A 30 -17.85 2.56 -7.11
CA GLY A 30 -19.18 2.08 -7.48
C GLY A 30 -20.13 1.90 -6.30
N THR A 31 -19.70 2.25 -5.10
CA THR A 31 -20.46 2.04 -3.88
C THR A 31 -21.46 3.17 -3.64
N SER A 32 -22.72 2.81 -3.40
CA SER A 32 -23.79 3.77 -3.02
C SER A 32 -24.52 3.39 -1.73
N SER A 33 -24.09 2.30 -1.07
CA SER A 33 -24.77 1.77 0.13
C SER A 33 -23.85 1.69 1.34
N ASN A 34 -24.37 2.00 2.51
CA ASN A 34 -23.60 2.06 3.77
C ASN A 34 -22.97 0.71 4.16
N TRP A 35 -23.63 -0.42 3.88
CA TRP A 35 -23.07 -1.74 4.20
C TRP A 35 -21.84 -2.08 3.35
N MET A 36 -21.79 -1.60 2.10
CA MET A 36 -20.64 -1.80 1.21
C MET A 36 -19.40 -1.06 1.72
N LEU A 37 -19.58 0.09 2.38
CA LEU A 37 -18.49 0.85 3.01
C LEU A 37 -17.85 0.09 4.18
N ILE A 38 -18.66 -0.63 4.96
CA ILE A 38 -18.18 -1.45 6.08
C ILE A 38 -17.32 -2.61 5.55
N ILE A 39 -17.79 -3.28 4.50
CA ILE A 39 -17.03 -4.36 3.84
C ILE A 39 -15.74 -3.80 3.23
N PHE A 40 -15.82 -2.65 2.55
CA PHE A 40 -14.64 -1.96 2.03
C PHE A 40 -13.62 -1.68 3.15
N ALA A 41 -14.05 -1.12 4.28
CA ALA A 41 -13.15 -0.81 5.39
C ALA A 41 -12.47 -2.06 5.95
N ALA A 42 -13.21 -3.18 6.04
CA ALA A 42 -12.66 -4.46 6.48
C ALA A 42 -11.61 -5.01 5.50
N VAL A 43 -11.92 -5.02 4.19
CA VAL A 43 -11.00 -5.54 3.15
C VAL A 43 -9.77 -4.64 3.01
N PHE A 44 -9.97 -3.33 2.98
CA PHE A 44 -8.88 -2.36 2.89
C PHE A 44 -8.00 -2.41 4.14
N GLY A 45 -8.59 -2.42 5.34
CA GLY A 45 -7.86 -2.52 6.61
C GLY A 45 -7.05 -3.81 6.73
N PHE A 46 -7.62 -4.95 6.32
CA PHE A 46 -6.91 -6.23 6.27
C PHE A 46 -5.70 -6.18 5.33
N SER A 47 -5.89 -5.64 4.13
CA SER A 47 -4.84 -5.54 3.11
C SER A 47 -3.73 -4.58 3.53
N TYR A 48 -4.11 -3.42 4.09
CA TYR A 48 -3.18 -2.41 4.59
C TYR A 48 -2.36 -2.95 5.78
N GLY A 49 -2.99 -3.68 6.71
CA GLY A 49 -2.31 -4.36 7.80
C GLY A 49 -1.34 -5.45 7.32
N GLY A 50 -1.66 -6.12 6.21
CA GLY A 50 -0.76 -7.04 5.53
C GLY A 50 0.49 -6.34 4.97
N VAL A 51 0.30 -5.22 4.27
CA VAL A 51 1.42 -4.41 3.74
C VAL A 51 2.32 -3.91 4.87
N SER A 52 1.75 -3.28 5.92
CA SER A 52 2.53 -2.72 7.02
C SER A 52 3.34 -3.77 7.79
N SER A 53 2.85 -5.01 7.86
CA SER A 53 3.55 -6.14 8.49
C SER A 53 4.76 -6.62 7.68
N VAL A 54 4.63 -6.70 6.36
CA VAL A 54 5.67 -7.29 5.48
C VAL A 54 6.69 -6.24 5.02
N PHE A 55 6.30 -4.97 5.02
CA PHE A 55 7.12 -3.83 4.58
C PHE A 55 8.51 -3.75 5.25
N PRO A 56 8.64 -3.70 6.59
CA PRO A 56 9.95 -3.61 7.24
C PRO A 56 10.83 -4.83 6.96
N SER A 57 10.22 -6.02 6.80
CA SER A 57 10.93 -7.24 6.44
C SER A 57 11.53 -7.17 5.03
N ILE A 58 10.78 -6.64 4.05
CA ILE A 58 11.28 -6.47 2.68
C ILE A 58 12.40 -5.44 2.62
N VAL A 59 12.26 -4.30 3.30
CA VAL A 59 13.32 -3.28 3.34
C VAL A 59 14.60 -3.85 3.95
N GLY A 60 14.47 -4.66 5.00
CA GLY A 60 15.59 -5.38 5.63
C GLY A 60 16.31 -6.35 4.68
N ASP A 61 15.57 -7.06 3.84
CA ASP A 61 16.16 -7.97 2.84
C ASP A 61 16.82 -7.22 1.68
N TYR A 62 16.24 -6.09 1.25
CA TYR A 62 16.71 -5.35 0.08
C TYR A 62 17.94 -4.49 0.35
N PHE A 63 17.97 -3.81 1.50
CA PHE A 63 19.01 -2.82 1.82
C PHE A 63 20.00 -3.31 2.88
N GLY A 64 19.75 -4.49 3.46
CA GLY A 64 20.53 -5.06 4.56
C GLY A 64 20.19 -4.41 5.91
N ARG A 65 20.34 -5.18 6.99
CA ARG A 65 19.92 -4.78 8.35
C ARG A 65 20.53 -3.46 8.84
N LEU A 66 21.77 -3.16 8.44
CA LEU A 66 22.48 -1.95 8.87
C LEU A 66 21.89 -0.65 8.30
N LYS A 67 21.35 -0.68 7.08
CA LYS A 67 20.75 0.51 6.43
C LYS A 67 19.23 0.53 6.52
N ALA A 68 18.60 -0.58 6.90
CA ALA A 68 17.16 -0.73 6.96
C ALA A 68 16.49 0.34 7.85
N ALA A 69 17.05 0.63 9.02
CA ALA A 69 16.48 1.64 9.93
C ALA A 69 16.46 3.04 9.31
N SER A 70 17.55 3.46 8.65
CA SER A 70 17.62 4.76 7.97
C SER A 70 16.66 4.84 6.78
N VAL A 71 16.55 3.77 5.98
CA VAL A 71 15.63 3.71 4.84
C VAL A 71 14.19 3.75 5.31
N ILE A 72 13.83 2.94 6.32
CA ILE A 72 12.51 2.94 6.94
C ILE A 72 12.18 4.33 7.48
N GLY A 73 13.11 4.97 8.22
CA GLY A 73 12.95 6.32 8.72
C GLY A 73 12.67 7.33 7.60
N ALA A 74 13.44 7.32 6.52
CA ALA A 74 13.22 8.20 5.37
C ALA A 74 11.83 7.98 4.73
N ILE A 75 11.39 6.72 4.59
CA ILE A 75 10.08 6.40 4.04
C ILE A 75 8.95 6.88 4.95
N PHE A 76 9.08 6.71 6.28
CA PHE A 76 8.09 7.20 7.22
C PHE A 76 8.03 8.73 7.29
N THR A 77 9.16 9.42 7.14
CA THR A 77 9.17 10.88 7.01
C THR A 77 8.40 11.33 5.77
N LEU A 78 8.65 10.70 4.63
CA LEU A 78 7.90 10.97 3.40
C LEU A 78 6.41 10.67 3.57
N ALA A 79 6.08 9.52 4.19
CA ALA A 79 4.70 9.13 4.47
C ALA A 79 4.00 10.14 5.40
N GLY A 80 4.69 10.65 6.42
CA GLY A 80 4.18 11.70 7.30
C GLY A 80 3.89 12.98 6.55
N THR A 81 4.80 13.43 5.69
CA THR A 81 4.60 14.60 4.82
C THR A 81 3.42 14.38 3.87
N SER A 82 3.31 13.21 3.24
CA SER A 82 2.17 12.86 2.39
C SER A 82 0.86 12.83 3.15
N ALA A 83 0.84 12.35 4.41
CA ALA A 83 -0.34 12.35 5.25
C ALA A 83 -0.79 13.76 5.65
N ALA A 84 0.13 14.71 5.78
CA ALA A 84 -0.20 16.12 6.01
C ALA A 84 -0.79 16.80 4.75
N ILE A 85 -0.21 16.51 3.58
CA ILE A 85 -0.63 17.13 2.31
C ILE A 85 -1.90 16.46 1.74
N GLY A 86 -2.12 15.17 2.03
CA GLY A 86 -3.20 14.35 1.49
C GLY A 86 -4.60 14.92 1.69
N PRO A 87 -5.00 15.32 2.91
CA PRO A 87 -6.31 15.92 3.17
C PRO A 87 -6.51 17.23 2.40
N PHE A 88 -5.47 18.07 2.31
CA PHE A 88 -5.53 19.32 1.55
C PHE A 88 -5.76 19.07 0.05
N LEU A 89 -5.00 18.15 -0.55
CA LEU A 89 -5.21 17.74 -1.94
C LEU A 89 -6.59 17.10 -2.15
N GLY A 90 -7.05 16.27 -1.20
CA GLY A 90 -8.37 15.64 -1.25
C GLY A 90 -9.51 16.64 -1.21
N GLY A 91 -9.40 17.66 -0.34
CA GLY A 91 -10.34 18.78 -0.28
C GLY A 91 -10.34 19.60 -1.56
N TYR A 92 -9.14 19.95 -2.06
CA TYR A 92 -9.01 20.71 -3.30
C TYR A 92 -9.61 19.98 -4.52
N ILE A 93 -9.43 18.66 -4.61
CA ILE A 93 -10.06 17.83 -5.64
C ILE A 93 -11.59 17.85 -5.49
N TYR A 94 -12.10 17.78 -4.26
CA TYR A 94 -13.53 17.85 -4.00
C TYR A 94 -14.10 19.21 -4.40
N ASP A 95 -13.41 20.31 -4.10
CA ASP A 95 -13.85 21.66 -4.46
C ASP A 95 -13.96 21.84 -5.98
N LEU A 96 -13.07 21.21 -6.76
CA LEU A 96 -13.07 21.29 -8.22
C LEU A 96 -14.08 20.34 -8.89
N THR A 97 -14.32 19.15 -8.31
CA THR A 97 -15.09 18.09 -8.98
C THR A 97 -16.39 17.72 -8.29
N HIS A 98 -16.68 18.33 -7.14
CA HIS A 98 -17.80 18.04 -6.27
C HIS A 98 -17.93 16.55 -5.91
N GLY A 99 -16.80 15.83 -5.85
CA GLY A 99 -16.78 14.41 -5.54
C GLY A 99 -15.38 13.87 -5.28
N TYR A 100 -15.32 12.66 -4.71
CA TYR A 100 -14.06 12.00 -4.34
C TYR A 100 -13.56 10.99 -5.37
N ARG A 101 -14.27 10.84 -6.50
CA ARG A 101 -13.93 9.84 -7.53
C ARG A 101 -12.50 10.01 -8.06
N LEU A 102 -12.06 11.24 -8.31
CA LEU A 102 -10.68 11.50 -8.74
C LEU A 102 -9.66 11.16 -7.65
N ALA A 103 -9.93 11.50 -6.40
CA ALA A 103 -9.04 11.17 -5.29
C ALA A 103 -8.88 9.65 -5.13
N PHE A 104 -9.99 8.90 -5.25
CA PHE A 104 -9.98 7.44 -5.23
C PHE A 104 -9.23 6.84 -6.41
N LEU A 105 -9.32 7.46 -7.59
CA LEU A 105 -8.63 7.02 -8.80
C LEU A 105 -7.12 7.20 -8.67
N LEU A 106 -6.68 8.34 -8.15
CA LEU A 106 -5.26 8.58 -7.85
C LEU A 106 -4.73 7.55 -6.84
N GLY A 107 -5.51 7.23 -5.80
CA GLY A 107 -5.18 6.17 -4.83
C GLY A 107 -5.05 4.78 -5.47
N ALA A 108 -5.98 4.43 -6.36
CA ALA A 108 -5.96 3.19 -7.13
C ALA A 108 -4.72 3.10 -8.04
N LEU A 109 -4.43 4.16 -8.80
CA LEU A 109 -3.29 4.23 -9.72
C LEU A 109 -1.97 4.12 -8.97
N THR A 110 -1.85 4.77 -7.82
CA THR A 110 -0.62 4.72 -7.02
C THR A 110 -0.37 3.30 -6.50
N ASN A 111 -1.41 2.61 -6.02
CA ASN A 111 -1.31 1.21 -5.60
C ASN A 111 -1.02 0.28 -6.79
N LEU A 112 -1.58 0.56 -7.97
CA LEU A 112 -1.33 -0.21 -9.18
C LEU A 112 0.13 -0.07 -9.63
N ILE A 113 0.68 1.15 -9.61
CA ILE A 113 2.09 1.40 -9.91
C ILE A 113 2.98 0.65 -8.90
N ALA A 114 2.66 0.71 -7.60
CA ALA A 114 3.40 -0.03 -6.58
C ALA A 114 3.37 -1.55 -6.83
N LEU A 115 2.21 -2.10 -7.20
CA LEU A 115 2.05 -3.50 -7.54
C LEU A 115 2.92 -3.90 -8.75
N LEU A 116 2.93 -3.08 -9.80
CA LEU A 116 3.76 -3.30 -10.99
C LEU A 116 5.25 -3.23 -10.64
N LEU A 117 5.67 -2.23 -9.88
CA LEU A 117 7.06 -2.09 -9.43
C LEU A 117 7.51 -3.31 -8.65
N ILE A 118 6.66 -3.85 -7.77
CA ILE A 118 6.98 -5.08 -7.05
C ILE A 118 7.07 -6.25 -8.00
N PHE A 119 6.16 -6.39 -8.97
CA PHE A 119 6.22 -7.46 -9.95
C PHE A 119 7.56 -7.47 -10.71
N PHE A 120 8.00 -6.30 -11.20
CA PHE A 120 9.27 -6.12 -11.92
C PHE A 120 10.51 -6.12 -11.03
N SER A 121 10.39 -5.79 -9.74
CA SER A 121 11.54 -5.79 -8.83
C SER A 121 11.98 -7.24 -8.53
N ASN A 122 13.20 -7.60 -8.91
CA ASN A 122 13.75 -8.89 -8.50
C ASN A 122 14.20 -8.81 -7.05
N PRO A 123 13.86 -9.79 -6.19
CA PRO A 123 14.42 -9.84 -4.85
C PRO A 123 15.94 -9.94 -4.98
N PRO A 124 16.72 -9.19 -4.17
CA PRO A 124 18.16 -9.31 -4.21
C PRO A 124 18.53 -10.77 -3.94
N ARG A 125 19.32 -11.34 -4.85
CA ARG A 125 19.84 -12.70 -4.74
C ARG A 125 20.46 -12.83 -3.35
N LYS A 126 19.91 -13.71 -2.50
CA LYS A 126 20.51 -14.05 -1.19
C LYS A 126 22.00 -14.31 -1.45
N LYS A 127 22.87 -13.39 -1.02
CA LYS A 127 24.29 -13.70 -0.90
C LYS A 127 24.34 -14.77 0.19
N GLY A 128 24.57 -16.01 -0.23
CA GLY A 128 24.87 -17.10 0.67
C GLY A 128 25.99 -16.65 1.60
N ILE A 129 25.79 -16.95 2.88
CA ILE A 129 26.85 -16.93 3.88
C ILE A 129 27.84 -18.02 3.50
#